data_AF-A0A1B9JYE2-F1
#
_entry.id   AF-A0A1B9JYE2-F1
#
_cell.length_a   1.000
_cell.length_b   1.000
_cell.length_c   1.000
_cell.angle_alpha   90.00
_cell.angle_beta   90.00
_cell.angle_gamma   90.00
#
_symmetry.space_group_name_H-M   'P 1'
#
loop_
_entity.id
_entity.type
_entity.pdbx_description
1 polymer ?
#
loop_
_entity_poly.entity_id
_entity_poly.type
_entity_poly.pdbx_seq_one_letter_code
_entity_poly.pdbx_strand_id
1 'polypeptide(L)' 'MLFRIADETGVVLLPGKGFAVQHPSARASLTNLNEYQYAAIGLSLRKLAQEYYDEYKAKNK' A
#
# COMPACT_ATOMS: atom_id res chain seq x y z
N MET A 1 -2.85 -2.69 -5.57
CA MET A 1 -2.29 -2.09 -4.34
C MET A 1 -3.23 -2.24 -3.14
N LEU A 2 -4.38 -1.56 -3.08
CA LEU A 2 -5.25 -1.56 -1.87
C LEU A 2 -5.67 -2.97 -1.40
N PHE A 3 -6.11 -3.83 -2.33
CA PHE A 3 -6.47 -5.21 -2.02
C PHE A 3 -5.33 -6.01 -1.39
N ARG A 4 -4.10 -5.77 -1.84
CA ARG A 4 -2.93 -6.45 -1.31
C ARG A 4 -2.59 -6.00 0.11
N ILE A 5 -2.68 -4.70 0.38
CA ILE A 5 -2.48 -4.18 1.74
C ILE A 5 -3.54 -4.76 2.68
N ALA A 6 -4.79 -4.84 2.23
CA ALA A 6 -5.87 -5.44 3.02
C ALA A 6 -5.62 -6.93 3.31
N ASP A 7 -5.16 -7.69 2.31
CA ASP A 7 -4.81 -9.10 2.44
C ASP A 7 -3.62 -9.33 3.40
N GLU A 8 -2.55 -8.54 3.27
CA GLU A 8 -1.34 -8.70 4.07
C GLU A 8 -1.48 -8.17 5.52
N THR A 9 -2.34 -7.17 5.76
CA THR A 9 -2.42 -6.47 7.07
C THR A 9 -3.74 -6.62 7.80
N GLY A 10 -4.78 -7.12 7.13
CA GLY A 10 -6.15 -7.16 7.65
C GLY A 10 -6.82 -5.77 7.75
N VAL A 11 -6.18 -4.70 7.27
CA VAL A 11 -6.71 -3.33 7.32
C VAL A 11 -7.16 -2.86 5.94
N VAL A 12 -8.42 -2.43 5.83
CA VAL A 12 -8.96 -1.83 4.61
C VAL A 12 -8.72 -0.33 4.60
N LEU A 13 -7.98 0.14 3.59
CA LEU A 13 -7.73 1.56 3.35
C LEU A 13 -8.75 2.17 2.39
N LEU A 14 -9.06 3.45 2.59
CA LEU A 14 -9.95 4.20 1.70
C LEU A 14 -9.20 4.63 0.44
N PRO A 15 -9.82 4.59 -0.76
CA PRO A 15 -9.23 5.18 -1.96
C PRO A 15 -8.89 6.67 -1.80
N GLY A 16 -7.74 7.10 -2.32
CA GLY A 16 -7.23 8.48 -2.22
C GLY A 16 -8.12 9.53 -2.90
N LYS A 17 -8.90 9.12 -3.90
CA LYS A 17 -9.94 9.88 -4.61
C LYS A 17 -11.06 8.91 -5.03
N GLY A 18 -12.04 9.36 -5.82
CA GLY A 18 -13.04 8.47 -6.43
C GLY A 18 -12.41 7.40 -7.34
N PHE A 19 -13.22 6.78 -8.19
CA PHE A 19 -12.76 5.71 -9.10
C PHE A 19 -11.86 6.26 -10.24
N ALA A 20 -11.03 5.38 -10.83
CA ALA A 20 -10.20 5.64 -12.02
C ALA A 20 -9.12 6.75 -11.89
N VAL A 21 -8.35 6.75 -10.80
CA VAL A 21 -7.21 7.67 -10.67
C VAL A 21 -5.94 7.13 -11.33
N GLN A 22 -5.25 7.99 -12.11
CA GLN A 22 -3.94 7.69 -12.69
C GLN A 22 -2.83 7.51 -11.62
N HIS A 23 -3.09 7.99 -10.40
CA HIS A 23 -2.16 7.90 -9.28
C HIS A 23 -2.71 6.96 -8.21
N PRO A 24 -2.17 5.73 -8.08
CA PRO A 24 -2.55 4.79 -7.03
C PRO A 24 -2.30 5.44 -5.66
N SER A 25 -3.36 5.70 -4.91
CA SER A 25 -3.31 6.41 -3.63
C SER A 25 -4.38 5.91 -2.67
N ALA A 26 -4.08 6.00 -1.37
CA ALA A 26 -4.90 5.51 -0.28
C ALA A 26 -4.95 6.53 0.87
N ARG A 27 -5.98 6.43 1.71
CA ARG A 27 -6.15 7.19 2.94
C ARG A 27 -6.36 6.23 4.11
N ALA A 28 -5.64 6.46 5.19
CA ALA A 28 -5.81 5.79 6.47
C ALA A 28 -6.25 6.83 7.51
N SER A 29 -7.16 6.45 8.41
CA SER A 29 -7.39 7.23 9.62
C SER A 29 -6.25 6.97 10.59
N LEU A 30 -5.71 8.01 11.23
CA LEU A 30 -4.67 7.88 12.26
C LEU A 30 -5.24 7.67 13.68
N THR A 31 -6.57 7.71 13.84
CA THR A 31 -7.23 7.63 15.15
C THR A 31 -7.86 6.27 15.45
N ASN A 32 -7.90 5.34 14.48
CA ASN A 32 -8.77 4.16 14.54
C ASN A 32 -8.02 2.82 14.58
N LEU A 33 -6.69 2.84 14.59
CA LEU A 33 -5.86 1.63 14.60
C LEU A 33 -4.80 1.72 15.68
N ASN A 34 -4.29 0.56 16.09
CA ASN A 34 -3.14 0.46 16.98
C ASN A 34 -1.83 0.68 16.22
N GLU A 35 -0.77 1.07 16.93
CA GLU A 35 0.55 1.35 16.35
C GLU A 35 1.10 0.20 15.47
N TYR A 36 0.95 -1.05 15.93
CA TYR A 36 1.43 -2.21 15.18
C TYR A 36 0.72 -2.39 13.83
N GLN A 37 -0.54 -1.94 13.71
CA GLN A 37 -1.29 -2.01 12.46
C GLN A 37 -0.78 -0.97 11.46
N TYR A 38 -0.44 0.25 11.92
CA TYR A 38 0.23 1.23 11.06
C TYR A 38 1.60 0.75 10.61
N ALA A 39 2.37 0.12 11.51
CA ALA A 39 3.65 -0.48 11.15
C ALA A 39 3.49 -1.57 10.08
N ALA A 40 2.48 -2.43 10.20
CA ALA A 40 2.18 -3.47 9.20
C ALA A 40 1.83 -2.87 7.83
N ILE A 41 0.99 -1.82 7.79
CA ILE A 41 0.67 -1.08 6.55
C ILE A 41 1.94 -0.52 5.90
N GLY A 42 2.82 0.10 6.69
CA GLY A 42 4.09 0.65 6.20
C GLY A 42 5.03 -0.41 5.63
N LEU A 43 5.15 -1.56 6.30
CA LEU A 43 5.97 -2.69 5.85
C LEU A 43 5.45 -3.28 4.54
N SER A 44 4.13 -3.49 4.43
CA SER A 44 3.48 -3.98 3.21
C SER A 44 3.71 -3.04 2.03
N LEU A 45 3.53 -1.73 2.23
CA LEU A 45 3.79 -0.71 1.21
C LEU A 45 5.26 -0.70 0.77
N ARG A 46 6.20 -0.80 1.71
CA ARG A 46 7.63 -0.83 1.39
C ARG A 46 8.02 -2.07 0.60
N LYS A 47 7.46 -3.23 0.95
CA LYS A 47 7.66 -4.48 0.20
C LYS A 47 7.15 -4.34 -1.24
N LEU A 48 5.94 -3.81 -1.42
CA LEU A 48 5.38 -3.56 -2.75
C LEU A 48 6.25 -2.62 -3.59
N ALA A 49 6.75 -1.53 -3.00
CA ALA A 49 7.63 -0.59 -3.69
C ALA A 49 8.96 -1.26 -4.11
N GLN A 50 9.51 -2.12 -3.25
CA GLN A 50 10.73 -2.87 -3.55
C GLN A 50 10.52 -3.82 -4.74
N GLU A 51 9.41 -4.56 -4.77
CA GLU A 51 9.10 -5.47 -5.88
C GLU A 51 8.97 -4.72 -7.22
N TYR A 52 8.27 -3.59 -7.25
CA TYR A 52 8.20 -2.76 -8.46
C TYR A 52 9.57 -2.23 -8.90
N TYR A 53 10.43 -1.88 -7.94
CA TYR A 53 11.78 -1.43 -8.22
C TYR A 53 12.66 -2.56 -8.78
N ASP A 54 12.53 -3.78 -8.25
CA ASP A 54 13.26 -4.94 -8.73
C ASP A 54 12.78 -5.36 -10.13
N GLU A 55 11.47 -5.33 -10.40
CA GLU A 55 10.91 -5.50 -11.74
C GLU A 55 11.44 -4.44 -12.72
N TYR A 56 11.48 -3.18 -12.30
CA TYR A 56 12.05 -2.10 -13.10
C TYR A 56 13.52 -2.38 -13.43
N LYS A 57 14.33 -2.77 -12.43
CA LYS A 57 15.73 -3.13 -12.67
C LYS A 57 15.89 -4.30 -13.63
N ALA A 58 15.06 -5.33 -13.49
CA ALA A 58 15.12 -6.51 -14.34
C ALA A 58 14.78 -6.19 -15.81
N LYS A 59 13.86 -5.24 -16.06
CA LYS A 59 13.50 -4.80 -17.41
C LYS A 59 14.51 -3.84 -18.05
N ASN A 60 15.32 -3.14 -17.26
CA ASN A 60 16.35 -2.22 -17.73
C ASN A 60 17.75 -2.85 -17.76
N LYS A 61 17.82 -4.18 -17.69
CA LYS A 61 19.05 -4.97 -17.80
C LYS A 61 19.04 -5.71 -19.12
#